data_AF-A0A4V0P2D5-F1
#
_entry.id   AF-A0A4V0P2D5-F1
#
_cell.length_a   1.000
_cell.length_b   1.000
_cell.length_c   1.000
_cell.angle_alpha   90.00
_cell.angle_beta   90.00
_cell.angle_gamma   90.00
#
_symmetry.space_group_name_H-M   'P 1'
#
loop_
_entity.id
_entity.type
_entity.pdbx_description
1 polymer ?
#
loop_
_entity_poly.entity_id
_entity_poly.type
_entity_poly.pdbx_seq_one_letter_code
_entity_poly.pdbx_strand_id
1 'polypeptide(L)'
;MNNLVSGSSKELELHSQTVQFVSEEYITHRIQFKTLLRWRGKRSLGWIPFKASAIKIHNGKISYQKNEFSFWNSRDLPEDAKIKTGSFCQDKSGHWYLNVAFESEQIGITREDDKEIRIDIGIKTLATCSNGEKIERPNLRKNALAKLRYLKRCQRFAQRKQSKSKKYRELPKAKQEIKLHINIHFRQNHLKILTKEDDLFMTFRIIR
;
A
#
# COMPACT_ATOMS: atom_id res chain seq x y z
N MET A 1 6.97 -28.64 -1.39
CA MET A 1 6.70 -27.88 -0.14
C MET A 1 5.21 -27.85 0.19
N ASN A 2 4.31 -27.73 -0.81
CA ASN A 2 2.86 -27.74 -0.59
C ASN A 2 2.33 -28.95 0.21
N ASN A 3 2.90 -30.16 0.02
CA ASN A 3 2.56 -31.34 0.81
C ASN A 3 3.05 -31.28 2.28
N LEU A 4 4.05 -30.45 2.58
CA LEU A 4 4.58 -30.31 3.96
C LEU A 4 3.76 -29.33 4.79
N VAL A 5 3.02 -28.44 4.14
CA VAL A 5 2.14 -27.45 4.79
C VAL A 5 0.66 -27.85 4.73
N SER A 6 0.36 -29.05 4.24
CA SER A 6 -0.99 -29.59 4.25
C SER A 6 -1.44 -29.81 5.70
N GLY A 7 -2.66 -29.40 6.02
CA GLY A 7 -3.22 -29.53 7.38
C GLY A 7 -2.90 -28.34 8.31
N SER A 8 -1.81 -27.61 8.08
CA SER A 8 -1.39 -26.48 8.95
C SER A 8 -2.35 -25.28 8.93
N SER A 9 -3.27 -25.22 7.96
CA SER A 9 -4.25 -24.13 7.85
C SER A 9 -5.12 -23.93 9.09
N LYS A 10 -5.46 -25.03 9.79
CA LYS A 10 -6.32 -24.99 10.98
C LYS A 10 -5.59 -24.40 12.19
N GLU A 11 -4.31 -24.72 12.34
CA GLU A 11 -3.47 -24.22 13.43
C GLU A 11 -3.07 -22.76 13.25
N LEU A 12 -2.85 -22.35 12.00
CA LEU A 12 -2.45 -20.98 11.67
C LEU A 12 -3.64 -20.02 11.53
N GLU A 13 -4.88 -20.55 11.55
CA GLU A 13 -6.10 -19.78 11.26
C GLU A 13 -6.01 -19.03 9.91
N LEU A 14 -5.29 -19.61 8.94
CA LEU A 14 -5.01 -19.05 7.62
C LEU A 14 -5.48 -19.97 6.49
N HIS A 15 -5.77 -19.39 5.33
CA HIS A 15 -6.43 -20.13 4.26
C HIS A 15 -5.37 -21.06 3.69
N SER A 16 -5.72 -22.30 3.35
CA SER A 16 -4.74 -23.29 2.90
C SER A 16 -3.88 -22.76 1.74
N GLN A 17 -4.51 -22.07 0.79
CA GLN A 17 -3.81 -21.43 -0.33
C GLN A 17 -2.91 -20.26 0.09
N THR A 18 -3.26 -19.54 1.15
CA THR A 18 -2.41 -18.48 1.70
C THR A 18 -1.12 -19.07 2.25
N VAL A 19 -1.22 -20.16 3.02
CA VAL A 19 -0.06 -20.86 3.57
C VAL A 19 0.83 -21.37 2.43
N GLN A 20 0.23 -22.02 1.42
CA GLN A 20 0.95 -22.49 0.23
C GLN A 20 1.63 -21.34 -0.53
N PHE A 21 0.95 -20.21 -0.73
CA PHE A 21 1.52 -19.05 -1.40
C PHE A 21 2.73 -18.49 -0.63
N VAL A 22 2.64 -18.37 0.70
CA VAL A 22 3.77 -17.94 1.53
C VAL A 22 4.96 -18.90 1.39
N SER A 23 4.70 -20.20 1.32
CA SER A 23 5.73 -21.21 1.09
C SER A 23 6.37 -21.10 -0.30
N GLU A 24 5.57 -20.91 -1.35
CA GLU A 24 6.03 -20.70 -2.73
C GLU A 24 6.89 -19.44 -2.86
N GLU A 25 6.46 -18.35 -2.22
CA GLU A 25 7.21 -17.10 -2.18
C GLU A 25 8.56 -17.31 -1.46
N TYR A 26 8.57 -17.94 -0.28
CA TYR A 26 9.81 -18.22 0.44
C TYR A 26 10.82 -19.02 -0.41
N ILE A 27 10.35 -20.05 -1.13
CA ILE A 27 11.19 -20.89 -1.99
C ILE A 27 11.77 -20.08 -3.13
N THR A 28 10.94 -19.30 -3.83
CA THR A 28 11.36 -18.48 -4.96
C THR A 28 12.51 -17.55 -4.55
N HIS A 29 12.35 -16.85 -3.42
CA HIS A 29 13.37 -15.96 -2.90
C HIS A 29 14.61 -16.73 -2.42
N ARG A 30 14.44 -17.92 -1.82
CA ARG A 30 15.58 -18.76 -1.42
C ARG A 30 16.42 -19.20 -2.62
N ILE A 31 15.78 -19.55 -3.74
CA ILE A 31 16.47 -19.91 -4.99
C ILE A 31 17.18 -18.70 -5.58
N GLN A 32 16.52 -17.54 -5.62
CA GLN A 32 17.08 -16.30 -6.16
C GLN A 32 18.30 -15.82 -5.37
N PHE A 33 18.19 -15.74 -4.03
CA PHE A 33 19.23 -15.19 -3.17
C PHE A 33 20.24 -16.22 -2.66
N LYS A 34 20.01 -17.52 -2.93
CA LYS A 34 20.90 -18.65 -2.57
C LYS A 34 21.34 -18.67 -1.10
N THR A 35 20.51 -18.16 -0.19
CA THR A 35 20.81 -18.05 1.25
C THR A 35 19.60 -18.44 2.10
N LEU A 36 19.84 -18.83 3.36
CA LEU A 36 18.77 -19.01 4.33
C LEU A 36 18.20 -17.65 4.74
N LEU A 37 16.98 -17.36 4.30
CA LEU A 37 16.32 -16.09 4.58
C LEU A 37 15.79 -16.08 6.01
N ARG A 38 16.10 -15.01 6.77
CA ARG A 38 15.32 -14.64 7.95
C ARG A 38 13.96 -14.11 7.50
N TRP A 39 13.12 -15.03 7.03
CA TRP A 39 11.84 -14.71 6.42
C TRP A 39 10.95 -13.95 7.40
N ARG A 40 10.65 -12.71 7.04
CA ARG A 40 9.77 -11.79 7.74
C ARG A 40 9.80 -11.89 9.27
N GLY A 41 10.97 -11.65 9.87
CA GLY A 41 11.15 -11.62 11.33
C GLY A 41 10.42 -10.45 12.03
N LYS A 42 10.56 -10.33 13.36
CA LYS A 42 9.79 -9.42 14.25
C LYS A 42 9.66 -7.94 13.83
N ARG A 43 10.56 -7.43 12.98
CA ARG A 43 10.54 -6.02 12.50
C ARG A 43 9.82 -5.86 11.17
N SER A 44 9.35 -6.95 10.58
CA SER A 44 8.65 -6.96 9.30
C SER A 44 7.20 -6.57 9.53
N LEU A 45 6.65 -5.81 8.60
CA LEU A 45 5.24 -5.43 8.64
C LEU A 45 4.37 -6.66 8.31
N GLY A 46 3.13 -6.62 8.79
CA GLY A 46 2.12 -7.61 8.44
C GLY A 46 1.95 -7.72 6.92
N TRP A 47 1.97 -8.96 6.42
CA TRP A 47 1.71 -9.27 5.01
C TRP A 47 1.07 -10.64 4.92
N ILE A 48 -0.06 -10.72 4.22
CA ILE A 48 -0.82 -11.97 4.05
C ILE A 48 -1.25 -12.04 2.57
N PRO A 49 -0.60 -12.88 1.74
CA PRO A 49 -0.97 -13.04 0.35
C PRO A 49 -2.19 -13.94 0.22
N PHE A 50 -2.96 -13.79 -0.85
CA PHE A 50 -4.06 -14.69 -1.15
C PHE A 50 -4.28 -14.82 -2.67
N LYS A 51 -4.88 -15.96 -3.06
CA LYS A 51 -5.41 -16.19 -4.40
C LYS A 51 -6.89 -15.79 -4.45
N ALA A 52 -7.43 -15.54 -5.64
CA ALA A 52 -8.83 -15.13 -5.83
C ALA A 52 -9.85 -15.98 -5.07
N SER A 53 -9.69 -17.30 -5.06
CA SER A 53 -10.61 -18.23 -4.39
C SER A 53 -10.69 -18.05 -2.86
N ALA A 54 -9.69 -17.43 -2.23
CA ALA A 54 -9.66 -17.23 -0.79
C ALA A 54 -10.39 -15.95 -0.34
N ILE A 55 -10.77 -15.08 -1.28
CA ILE A 55 -11.37 -13.77 -1.00
C ILE A 55 -12.70 -13.63 -1.75
N LYS A 56 -13.65 -12.97 -1.11
CA LYS A 56 -14.90 -12.54 -1.75
C LYS A 56 -15.11 -11.07 -1.44
N ILE A 57 -15.41 -10.27 -2.47
CA ILE A 57 -15.68 -8.84 -2.31
C ILE A 57 -17.14 -8.60 -2.64
N HIS A 58 -17.92 -8.12 -1.67
CA HIS A 58 -19.34 -7.84 -1.82
C HIS A 58 -19.72 -6.60 -1.01
N ASN A 59 -20.47 -5.66 -1.59
CA ASN A 59 -21.07 -4.50 -0.91
C ASN A 59 -20.09 -3.71 0.00
N GLY A 60 -18.88 -3.41 -0.49
CA GLY A 60 -17.86 -2.67 0.29
C GLY A 60 -17.26 -3.46 1.47
N LYS A 61 -17.46 -4.78 1.49
CA LYS A 61 -16.85 -5.71 2.44
C LYS A 61 -16.04 -6.79 1.73
N ILE A 62 -15.07 -7.31 2.46
CA ILE A 62 -14.19 -8.39 2.05
C ILE A 62 -14.40 -9.55 3.00
N SER A 63 -14.76 -10.72 2.50
CA SER A 63 -14.78 -11.95 3.28
C SER A 63 -13.48 -12.72 3.05
N TYR A 64 -12.72 -12.97 4.12
CA TYR A 64 -11.52 -13.81 4.12
C TYR A 64 -11.57 -14.74 5.32
N GLN A 65 -11.53 -16.05 5.08
CA GLN A 65 -11.51 -17.08 6.14
C GLN A 65 -12.55 -16.89 7.25
N LYS A 66 -13.81 -16.75 6.87
CA LYS A 66 -14.97 -16.54 7.75
C LYS A 66 -14.98 -15.20 8.49
N ASN A 67 -13.97 -14.35 8.29
CA ASN A 67 -13.95 -12.98 8.77
C ASN A 67 -14.42 -12.04 7.67
N GLU A 68 -15.18 -11.01 8.05
CA GLU A 68 -15.55 -9.90 7.17
C GLU A 68 -14.79 -8.63 7.57
N PHE A 69 -14.28 -7.92 6.58
CA PHE A 69 -13.57 -6.67 6.75
C PHE A 69 -14.22 -5.59 5.88
N SER A 70 -14.59 -4.48 6.51
CA SER A 70 -15.08 -3.29 5.84
C SER A 70 -13.88 -2.47 5.39
N PHE A 71 -13.94 -1.95 4.17
CA PHE A 71 -12.85 -1.14 3.62
C PHE A 71 -13.34 0.22 3.13
N TRP A 72 -12.45 1.20 3.22
CA TRP A 72 -12.61 2.48 2.55
C TRP A 72 -12.14 2.30 1.11
N ASN A 73 -13.05 2.60 0.20
CA ASN A 73 -12.75 2.57 -1.20
C ASN A 73 -12.44 3.96 -1.75
N SER A 74 -11.42 4.06 -2.60
CA SER A 74 -11.09 5.29 -3.33
C SER A 74 -11.67 5.31 -4.74
N ARG A 75 -11.88 4.13 -5.37
CA ARG A 75 -12.44 3.96 -6.71
C ARG A 75 -13.27 2.68 -6.71
N ASP A 76 -14.45 2.66 -7.30
CA ASP A 76 -15.19 1.40 -7.40
C ASP A 76 -14.49 0.40 -8.31
N LEU A 77 -14.57 -0.88 -7.94
CA LEU A 77 -14.13 -1.95 -8.83
C LEU A 77 -15.07 -1.98 -10.04
N PRO A 78 -14.56 -2.14 -11.27
CA PRO A 78 -15.40 -2.39 -12.43
C PRO A 78 -16.35 -3.55 -12.18
N GLU A 79 -17.54 -3.49 -12.76
CA GLU A 79 -18.57 -4.50 -12.55
C GLU A 79 -18.16 -5.88 -13.10
N ASP A 80 -17.29 -5.89 -14.12
CA ASP A 80 -16.72 -7.08 -14.74
C ASP A 80 -15.39 -7.54 -14.12
N ALA A 81 -14.95 -6.92 -13.02
CA ALA A 81 -13.63 -7.16 -12.44
C ALA A 81 -13.45 -8.61 -11.96
N LYS A 82 -12.57 -9.35 -12.63
CA LYS A 82 -12.13 -10.70 -12.27
C LYS A 82 -10.89 -10.63 -11.39
N ILE A 83 -11.08 -10.82 -10.09
CA ILE A 83 -9.97 -10.86 -9.12
C ILE A 83 -9.06 -12.05 -9.41
N LYS A 84 -7.74 -11.83 -9.41
CA LYS A 84 -6.71 -12.88 -9.60
C LYS A 84 -5.97 -13.22 -8.32
N THR A 85 -5.26 -12.24 -7.79
CA THR A 85 -4.38 -12.39 -6.63
C THR A 85 -4.42 -11.11 -5.82
N GLY A 86 -3.93 -11.19 -4.60
CA GLY A 86 -3.83 -10.00 -3.78
C GLY A 86 -3.06 -10.25 -2.51
N SER A 87 -2.99 -9.21 -1.69
CA SER A 87 -2.36 -9.30 -0.39
C SER A 87 -2.95 -8.29 0.59
N PHE A 88 -3.05 -8.68 1.84
CA PHE A 88 -3.19 -7.75 2.95
C PHE A 88 -1.80 -7.25 3.34
N CYS A 89 -1.62 -5.93 3.43
CA CYS A 89 -0.38 -5.29 3.82
C CYS A 89 -0.62 -4.35 5.00
N GLN A 90 0.27 -4.39 5.99
CA GLN A 90 0.27 -3.48 7.12
C GLN A 90 1.23 -2.32 6.87
N ASP A 91 0.82 -1.10 7.22
CA ASP A 91 1.74 0.04 7.25
C ASP A 91 2.47 0.17 8.60
N LYS A 92 3.44 1.09 8.66
CA LYS A 92 4.21 1.35 9.89
C LYS A 92 3.38 1.93 11.04
N SER A 93 2.15 2.37 10.79
CA SER A 93 1.21 2.85 11.82
C SER A 93 0.23 1.77 12.28
N GLY A 94 0.31 0.57 11.71
CA GLY A 94 -0.56 -0.55 12.03
C GLY A 94 -1.87 -0.58 11.25
N HIS A 95 -2.07 0.30 10.27
CA HIS A 95 -3.23 0.23 9.38
C HIS A 95 -3.04 -0.88 8.36
N TRP A 96 -4.12 -1.60 8.07
CA TRP A 96 -4.14 -2.67 7.09
C TRP A 96 -4.77 -2.19 5.79
N TYR A 97 -4.21 -2.67 4.69
CA TYR A 97 -4.65 -2.39 3.33
C TYR A 97 -4.84 -3.71 2.59
N LEU A 98 -5.89 -3.78 1.79
CA LEU A 98 -6.11 -4.85 0.83
C LEU A 98 -5.57 -4.40 -0.52
N ASN A 99 -4.67 -5.16 -1.12
CA ASN A 99 -4.22 -4.98 -2.49
C ASN A 99 -4.83 -6.10 -3.34
N VAL A 100 -5.49 -5.75 -4.44
CA VAL A 100 -6.16 -6.70 -5.33
C VAL A 100 -5.67 -6.46 -6.75
N ALA A 101 -5.17 -7.53 -7.37
CA ALA A 101 -4.95 -7.61 -8.80
C ALA A 101 -6.21 -8.16 -9.45
N PHE A 102 -6.70 -7.49 -10.49
CA PHE A 102 -7.89 -7.92 -11.21
C PHE A 102 -7.73 -7.70 -12.72
N GLU A 103 -8.53 -8.41 -13.49
CA GLU A 103 -8.70 -8.16 -14.93
C GLU A 103 -10.09 -7.61 -15.20
N SER A 104 -10.19 -6.70 -16.15
CA SER A 104 -11.44 -6.10 -16.60
C SER A 104 -11.29 -5.77 -18.08
N GLU A 105 -12.33 -6.06 -18.85
CA GLU A 105 -12.44 -5.70 -20.26
C GLU A 105 -12.76 -4.21 -20.41
N GLN A 106 -13.36 -3.59 -19.38
CA GLN A 106 -13.63 -2.15 -19.33
C GLN A 106 -12.36 -1.30 -19.18
N ILE A 107 -11.29 -1.84 -18.59
CA ILE A 107 -9.98 -1.17 -18.48
C ILE A 107 -9.13 -1.45 -19.74
N GLY A 108 -9.77 -1.33 -20.90
CA GLY A 108 -9.12 -1.35 -22.20
C GLY A 108 -8.90 0.07 -22.68
N ILE A 109 -7.67 0.41 -23.11
CA ILE A 109 -7.40 1.71 -23.74
C ILE A 109 -8.11 1.71 -25.09
N THR A 110 -9.30 2.31 -25.14
CA THR A 110 -9.95 2.61 -26.41
C THR A 110 -9.40 3.97 -26.88
N ARG A 111 -8.48 3.94 -27.83
CA ARG A 111 -8.03 5.17 -28.50
C ARG A 111 -9.10 5.54 -29.51
N GLU A 112 -9.93 6.54 -29.17
CA GLU A 112 -10.90 7.09 -30.11
C GLU A 112 -10.20 7.87 -31.25
N ASP A 113 -9.01 8.42 -30.97
CA ASP A 113 -8.23 9.24 -31.91
C ASP A 113 -6.73 8.86 -31.90
N ASP A 114 -6.03 8.98 -33.04
CA ASP A 114 -4.56 8.92 -33.17
C ASP A 114 -3.85 10.19 -32.65
N LYS A 115 -4.51 10.99 -31.81
CA LYS A 115 -3.94 12.23 -31.27
C LYS A 115 -2.84 11.92 -30.26
N GLU A 116 -1.61 12.22 -30.66
CA GLU A 116 -0.47 12.19 -29.76
C GLU A 116 -0.38 13.49 -28.96
N ILE A 117 -0.53 13.40 -27.63
CA ILE A 117 -0.28 14.51 -26.72
C ILE A 117 1.04 14.25 -26.00
N ARG A 118 2.03 15.11 -26.22
CA ARG A 118 3.27 15.11 -25.42
C ARG A 118 2.99 15.68 -24.03
N ILE A 119 3.45 14.99 -22.99
CA ILE A 119 3.28 15.36 -21.57
C ILE A 119 4.66 15.67 -21.00
N ASP A 120 4.83 16.89 -20.47
CA ASP A 120 6.03 17.29 -19.73
C ASP A 120 5.71 17.38 -18.23
N ILE A 121 6.43 16.60 -17.41
CA ILE A 121 6.19 16.51 -15.96
C ILE A 121 7.11 17.51 -15.24
N GLY A 122 6.49 18.43 -14.49
CA GLY A 122 7.20 19.55 -13.87
C GLY A 122 7.32 19.47 -12.34
N ILE A 123 8.21 20.30 -11.80
CA ILE A 123 8.30 20.56 -10.36
C ILE A 123 7.29 21.64 -9.92
N LYS A 124 7.04 22.64 -10.77
CA LYS A 124 6.13 23.77 -10.50
C LYS A 124 4.68 23.40 -10.83
N THR A 125 4.42 22.97 -12.06
CA THR A 125 3.18 22.37 -12.54
C THR A 125 3.32 20.85 -12.53
N LEU A 126 2.25 20.10 -12.26
CA LEU A 126 2.29 18.64 -12.21
C LEU A 126 2.60 18.06 -13.60
N ALA A 127 1.85 18.51 -14.60
CA ALA A 127 2.04 18.14 -15.99
C ALA A 127 1.66 19.31 -16.89
N THR A 128 2.39 19.50 -17.98
CA THR A 128 2.07 20.43 -19.07
C THR A 128 1.91 19.62 -20.34
N CYS A 129 0.74 19.71 -20.95
CA CYS A 129 0.43 19.00 -22.17
C CYS A 129 0.71 19.91 -23.38
N SER A 130 1.16 19.32 -24.48
CA SER A 130 1.41 20.04 -25.75
C SER A 130 0.19 20.74 -26.34
N ASN A 131 -1.02 20.36 -25.93
CA ASN A 131 -2.27 21.04 -26.24
C ASN A 131 -2.49 22.35 -25.43
N GLY A 132 -1.53 22.73 -24.59
CA GLY A 132 -1.59 23.93 -23.73
C GLY A 132 -2.21 23.70 -22.35
N GLU A 133 -2.77 22.51 -22.09
CA GLU A 133 -3.37 22.17 -20.80
C GLU A 133 -2.28 22.04 -19.71
N LYS A 134 -2.57 22.56 -18.52
CA LYS A 134 -1.66 22.52 -17.37
C LYS A 134 -2.38 21.93 -16.18
N ILE A 135 -1.85 20.82 -15.68
CA ILE A 135 -2.32 20.20 -14.45
C ILE A 135 -1.52 20.84 -13.31
N GLU A 136 -2.20 21.56 -12.43
CA GLU A 136 -1.56 22.25 -11.31
C GLU A 136 -1.07 21.28 -10.23
N ARG A 137 0.06 21.61 -9.61
CA ARG A 137 0.61 20.79 -8.54
C ARG A 137 0.05 21.23 -7.19
N PRO A 138 -0.70 20.37 -6.48
CA PRO A 138 -1.15 20.70 -5.14
C PRO A 138 0.05 20.75 -4.18
N ASN A 139 0.23 21.91 -3.56
CA ASN A 139 1.34 22.21 -2.66
C ASN A 139 1.18 21.62 -1.25
N LEU A 140 0.85 20.32 -1.18
CA LEU A 140 0.62 19.57 0.07
C LEU A 140 1.81 19.65 1.03
N ARG A 141 3.03 19.68 0.49
CA ARG A 141 4.26 19.72 1.27
C ARG A 141 4.47 21.07 1.96
N LYS A 142 4.04 22.19 1.35
CA LYS A 142 4.23 23.54 1.91
C LYS A 142 3.48 23.69 3.24
N ASN A 143 2.22 23.24 3.28
CA ASN A 143 1.37 23.28 4.47
C ASN A 143 1.88 22.35 5.59
N ALA A 144 2.47 21.22 5.22
CA ALA A 144 3.07 20.29 6.15
C ALA A 144 4.47 20.72 6.66
N LEU A 145 5.20 21.56 5.90
CA LEU A 145 6.61 21.83 6.13
C LEU A 145 6.87 22.51 7.47
N ALA A 146 6.07 23.51 7.83
CA ALA A 146 6.21 24.26 9.08
C ALA A 146 6.09 23.32 10.29
N LYS A 147 5.06 22.47 10.29
CA LYS A 147 4.83 21.47 11.33
C LYS A 147 5.95 20.42 11.34
N LEU A 148 6.40 19.93 10.19
CA LEU A 148 7.52 18.99 10.10
C LEU A 148 8.82 19.59 10.68
N ARG A 149 9.15 20.84 10.34
CA ARG A 149 10.31 21.56 10.86
C ARG A 149 10.26 21.68 12.39
N TYR A 150 9.10 22.06 12.93
CA TYR A 150 8.89 22.15 14.36
C TYR A 150 9.09 20.79 15.06
N LEU A 151 8.48 19.72 14.53
CA LEU A 151 8.61 18.36 15.06
C LEU A 151 10.08 17.90 15.07
N LYS A 152 10.79 18.08 13.96
CA LYS A 152 12.22 17.75 13.87
C LYS A 152 13.08 18.56 14.82
N ARG A 153 12.77 19.84 15.07
CA ARG A 153 13.47 20.67 16.06
C ARG A 153 13.28 20.13 17.48
N CYS A 154 12.06 19.78 17.86
CA CYS A 154 11.78 19.15 19.16
C CYS A 154 12.55 17.84 19.34
N GLN A 155 12.57 16.98 18.31
CA GLN A 155 13.27 15.70 18.37
C GLN A 155 14.78 15.87 18.45
N ARG A 156 15.39 16.77 17.66
CA ARG A 156 16.83 17.07 17.74
C ARG A 156 17.24 17.56 19.13
N PHE A 157 16.42 18.41 19.75
CA PHE A 157 16.67 18.87 21.12
C PHE A 157 16.62 17.70 22.13
N ALA A 158 15.64 16.81 22.01
CA ALA A 158 15.54 15.62 22.85
C ALA A 158 16.72 14.65 22.63
N GLN A 159 17.13 14.42 21.38
CA GLN A 159 18.29 13.61 21.04
C GLN A 159 19.58 14.16 21.67
N ARG A 160 19.81 15.49 21.59
CA ARG A 160 20.96 16.15 22.22
C ARG A 160 20.98 16.02 23.75
N LYS A 161 19.81 15.97 24.40
CA LYS A 161 19.71 15.71 25.84
C LYS A 161 19.96 14.25 26.16
N GLN A 162 19.36 13.34 25.38
CA GLN A 162 19.53 11.90 25.56
C GLN A 162 20.95 11.44 25.28
N SER A 163 21.67 12.02 24.31
CA SER A 163 23.07 11.66 24.01
C SER A 163 24.02 11.94 25.18
N LYS A 164 23.62 12.82 26.11
CA LYS A 164 24.34 13.10 27.36
C LYS A 164 23.94 12.16 28.51
N SER A 165 23.02 11.22 28.26
CA SER A 165 22.51 10.26 29.26
C SER A 165 22.65 8.83 28.73
N LYS A 166 22.89 7.85 29.59
CA LYS A 166 22.89 6.42 29.19
C LYS A 166 21.48 5.83 28.96
N LYS A 167 20.42 6.63 29.13
CA LYS A 167 19.02 6.16 29.12
C LYS A 167 18.28 6.66 27.88
N TYR A 168 18.07 5.76 26.93
CA TYR A 168 17.31 6.04 25.71
C TYR A 168 15.81 6.01 25.99
N ARG A 169 15.10 7.02 25.49
CA ARG A 169 13.63 7.12 25.57
C ARG A 169 13.05 7.44 24.20
N GLU A 170 11.78 7.08 23.99
CA GLU A 170 11.07 7.47 22.79
C GLU A 170 11.15 8.99 22.54
N LEU A 171 11.34 9.35 21.27
CA LEU A 171 11.45 10.75 20.90
C LEU A 171 10.10 11.44 21.02
N PRO A 172 10.06 12.65 21.61
CA PRO A 172 8.82 13.39 21.74
C PRO A 172 8.25 13.67 20.35
N LYS A 173 6.93 13.48 20.22
CA LYS A 173 6.16 13.78 19.01
C LYS A 173 6.53 12.93 17.77
N ALA A 174 7.24 11.81 17.93
CA ALA A 174 7.51 10.88 16.83
C ALA A 174 6.22 10.38 16.15
N LYS A 175 5.19 10.05 16.95
CA LYS A 175 3.86 9.66 16.44
C LYS A 175 3.20 10.76 15.59
N GLN A 176 3.40 12.03 15.95
CA GLN A 176 2.84 13.16 15.19
C GLN A 176 3.54 13.34 13.84
N GLU A 177 4.85 13.11 13.77
CA GLU A 177 5.60 13.15 12.50
C GLU A 177 5.16 12.02 11.57
N ILE A 178 5.02 10.79 12.09
CA ILE A 178 4.52 9.64 11.32
C ILE A 178 3.12 9.93 10.75
N LYS A 179 2.19 10.43 11.58
CA LYS A 179 0.84 10.81 11.15
C LYS A 179 0.86 11.88 10.05
N LEU A 180 1.77 12.84 10.17
CA LEU A 180 1.91 13.91 9.18
C LEU A 180 2.44 13.38 7.83
N HIS A 181 3.42 12.49 7.85
CA HIS A 181 3.92 11.82 6.64
C HIS A 181 2.85 10.99 5.95
N ILE A 182 2.05 10.24 6.72
CA ILE A 182 0.93 9.46 6.17
C ILE A 182 -0.10 10.37 5.52
N ASN A 183 -0.48 11.48 6.17
CA ASN A 183 -1.43 12.42 5.60
C ASN A 183 -0.92 13.06 4.30
N ILE A 184 0.38 13.38 4.20
CA ILE A 184 0.97 13.89 2.96
C ILE A 184 0.91 12.82 1.87
N HIS A 185 1.30 11.58 2.18
CA HIS A 185 1.33 10.48 1.23
C HIS A 185 -0.06 10.07 0.75
N PHE A 186 -1.03 9.94 1.67
CA PHE A 186 -2.42 9.62 1.35
C PHE A 186 -3.04 10.68 0.43
N ARG A 187 -2.80 11.96 0.70
CA ARG A 187 -3.27 13.06 -0.16
C ARG A 187 -2.58 13.06 -1.53
N GLN A 188 -1.30 12.67 -1.60
CA GLN A 188 -0.59 12.48 -2.88
C GLN A 188 -1.16 11.32 -3.70
N ASN A 189 -1.51 10.20 -3.06
CA ASN A 189 -2.14 9.08 -3.74
C ASN A 189 -3.55 9.45 -4.24
N HIS A 190 -4.34 10.18 -3.46
CA HIS A 190 -5.64 10.71 -3.91
C HIS A 190 -5.54 11.56 -5.19
N LEU A 191 -4.40 12.22 -5.42
CA LEU A 191 -4.20 13.02 -6.63
C LEU A 191 -3.80 12.17 -7.84
N LYS A 192 -3.06 11.08 -7.62
CA LYS A 192 -2.82 10.06 -8.65
C LYS A 192 -4.09 9.29 -9.03
N ILE A 193 -5.10 9.27 -8.16
CA ILE A 193 -6.40 8.66 -8.42
C ILE A 193 -7.26 9.53 -9.37
N LEU A 194 -6.98 10.84 -9.46
CA LEU A 194 -7.68 11.76 -10.36
C LEU A 194 -7.14 11.71 -11.80
N THR A 195 -5.88 11.32 -11.96
CA THR A 195 -5.37 10.81 -13.24
C THR A 195 -5.92 9.39 -13.37
N LYS A 196 -6.90 9.18 -14.24
CA LYS A 196 -7.53 7.88 -14.54
C LYS A 196 -6.50 6.90 -15.14
N GLU A 197 -5.46 6.56 -14.41
CA GLU A 197 -4.49 5.57 -14.85
C GLU A 197 -5.05 4.19 -14.51
N ASP A 198 -5.06 3.41 -15.59
CA ASP A 198 -5.57 2.06 -15.81
C ASP A 198 -4.81 1.02 -14.99
N ASP A 199 -4.90 1.13 -13.67
CA ASP A 199 -4.25 0.18 -12.80
C ASP A 199 -5.09 -1.10 -12.69
N LEU A 200 -4.55 -2.21 -13.21
CA LEU A 200 -4.99 -3.59 -12.93
C LEU A 200 -4.81 -3.98 -11.45
N PHE A 201 -4.45 -3.03 -10.60
CA PHE A 201 -4.20 -3.17 -9.17
C PHE A 201 -4.93 -2.08 -8.39
N MET A 202 -5.67 -2.50 -7.36
CA MET A 202 -6.35 -1.57 -6.46
C MET A 202 -5.97 -1.81 -5.01
N THR A 203 -5.86 -0.72 -4.26
CA THR A 203 -5.56 -0.73 -2.83
C THR A 203 -6.71 -0.14 -2.05
N PHE A 204 -7.25 -0.90 -1.10
CA PHE A 204 -8.33 -0.52 -0.21
C PHE A 204 -7.82 -0.42 1.22
N ARG A 205 -8.25 0.57 1.99
CA ARG A 205 -7.87 0.67 3.41
C ARG A 205 -8.90 -0.05 4.27
N ILE A 206 -8.49 -1.01 5.10
CA ILE A 206 -9.42 -1.69 6.02
C ILE A 206 -9.75 -0.76 7.19
N ILE A 207 -11.03 -0.57 7.46
CA ILE A 207 -11.53 0.32 8.51
C ILE A 207 -12.02 -0.47 9.73
N ARG A 208 -12.68 -1.62 9.52
CA ARG A 208 -13.13 -2.50 10.59
C ARG A 208 -13.54 -3.87 10.07
#